data_AF-A0A7V1BVP7-F1
#
_entry.id   AF-A0A7V1BVP7-F1
#
_cell.length_a   1.000
_cell.length_b   1.000
_cell.length_c   1.000
_cell.angle_alpha   90.00
_cell.angle_beta   90.00
_cell.angle_gamma   90.00
#
_symmetry.space_group_name_H-M   'P 1'
#
loop_
_entity.id
_entity.type
_entity.pdbx_description
1 polymer ?
#
loop_
_entity_poly.entity_id
_entity_poly.type
_entity_poly.pdbx_seq_one_letter_code
_entity_poly.pdbx_strand_id
1 'polypeptide(L)'
;MNTKKMSNVPKIIIDATCKIADAHKRGRPGVGKAACGILIIDTNGREYEYSTYLGEKTVPQAEFEGLVFALDKASEVIRRNQSIEVWMDSELVVKWMNRDYRLKKEHIKPLFDKANELAQRFESIKFFHHLRETRLAKRADKLAQAKFEEHNK
;
A
#
# COMPACT_ATOMS: atom_id res chain seq x y z
N MET A 1 25.42 18.81 -25.30
CA MET A 1 25.17 17.35 -25.33
C MET A 1 24.25 17.00 -24.18
N ASN A 2 23.10 16.40 -24.50
CA ASN A 2 22.03 16.03 -23.59
C ASN A 2 22.51 15.11 -22.46
N THR A 3 22.52 15.60 -21.23
CA THR A 3 22.44 14.74 -20.06
C THR A 3 21.03 14.13 -20.03
N LYS A 4 20.91 12.84 -20.36
CA LYS A 4 19.71 12.07 -20.01
C LYS A 4 19.52 12.25 -18.50
N LYS A 5 18.59 13.12 -18.08
CA LYS A 5 18.05 13.06 -16.72
C LYS A 5 17.61 11.63 -16.53
N MET A 6 18.25 10.90 -15.61
CA MET A 6 17.66 9.66 -15.09
C MET A 6 16.27 10.07 -14.61
N SER A 7 15.24 9.66 -15.34
CA SER A 7 13.86 9.92 -14.95
C SER A 7 13.63 9.10 -13.69
N ASN A 8 13.76 9.73 -12.52
CA ASN A 8 13.37 9.10 -11.28
C ASN A 8 11.87 8.82 -11.37
N VAL A 9 11.51 7.54 -11.38
CA VAL A 9 10.12 7.10 -11.32
C VAL A 9 9.62 7.35 -9.90
N PRO A 10 8.46 7.99 -9.69
CA PRO A 10 7.87 8.13 -8.37
C PRO A 10 7.70 6.77 -7.69
N LYS A 11 7.94 6.73 -6.38
CA LYS A 11 7.84 5.53 -5.57
C LYS A 11 6.77 5.70 -4.51
N ILE A 12 5.95 4.69 -4.33
CA ILE A 12 4.91 4.63 -3.32
C ILE A 12 5.23 3.41 -2.44
N ILE A 13 5.53 3.64 -1.18
CA ILE A 13 5.84 2.61 -0.19
C ILE A 13 4.67 2.54 0.77
N ILE A 14 4.15 1.33 1.00
CA ILE A 14 2.92 1.11 1.75
C ILE A 14 3.19 0.01 2.78
N ASP A 15 2.71 0.24 3.99
CA ASP A 15 2.66 -0.78 5.04
C ASP A 15 1.30 -0.72 5.73
N ALA A 16 0.72 -1.89 6.01
CA ALA A 16 -0.52 -2.02 6.75
C ALA A 16 -0.30 -2.87 8.01
N THR A 17 -0.63 -2.30 9.17
CA THR A 17 -0.65 -3.04 10.42
C THR A 17 -2.07 -3.51 10.71
N CYS A 18 -2.22 -4.78 11.11
CA CYS A 18 -3.51 -5.38 11.46
C CYS A 18 -3.36 -6.26 12.71
N LYS A 19 -3.90 -5.80 13.85
CA LYS A 19 -3.79 -6.49 15.14
C LYS A 19 -5.06 -7.29 15.43
N ILE A 20 -4.96 -8.61 15.29
CA ILE A 20 -6.05 -9.56 15.55
C ILE A 20 -5.96 -10.03 17.00
N ALA A 21 -6.98 -9.71 17.80
CA ALA A 21 -7.06 -10.19 19.18
C ALA A 21 -7.26 -11.70 19.22
N ASP A 22 -6.61 -12.39 20.16
CA ASP A 22 -6.74 -13.84 20.31
C ASP A 22 -6.43 -14.65 19.03
N ALA A 23 -5.57 -14.16 18.12
CA ALA A 23 -5.28 -14.82 16.85
C ALA A 23 -4.81 -16.29 16.97
N HIS A 24 -4.27 -16.67 18.13
CA HIS A 24 -3.82 -18.01 18.47
C HIS A 24 -4.96 -18.96 18.90
N LYS A 25 -6.17 -18.43 19.19
CA LYS A 25 -7.32 -19.23 19.66
C LYS A 25 -8.12 -19.77 18.48
N ARG A 26 -8.41 -21.06 18.52
CA ARG A 26 -9.22 -21.75 17.50
C ARG A 26 -10.65 -21.18 17.47
N GLY A 27 -11.16 -20.91 16.26
CA GLY A 27 -12.54 -20.47 16.04
C GLY A 27 -12.79 -18.96 16.21
N ARG A 28 -11.75 -18.14 16.41
CA ARG A 28 -11.89 -16.68 16.48
C ARG A 28 -12.04 -16.04 15.09
N PRO A 29 -12.75 -14.91 14.98
CA PRO A 29 -12.78 -14.12 13.76
C PRO A 29 -11.37 -13.73 13.33
N GLY A 30 -11.02 -13.95 12.06
CA GLY A 30 -9.73 -13.56 11.49
C GLY A 30 -9.61 -12.08 11.18
N VAL A 31 -10.32 -11.23 11.92
CA VAL A 31 -10.37 -9.77 11.74
C VAL A 31 -9.79 -9.07 12.95
N GLY A 32 -9.17 -7.93 12.71
CA GLY A 32 -8.53 -7.12 13.74
C GLY A 32 -8.54 -5.66 13.35
N LYS A 33 -8.24 -4.81 14.32
CA LYS A 33 -8.09 -3.37 14.08
C LYS A 33 -6.88 -3.15 13.17
N ALA A 34 -7.03 -2.28 12.19
CA ALA A 34 -6.01 -2.04 11.19
C ALA A 34 -5.77 -0.55 10.94
N ALA A 35 -4.56 -0.22 10.53
CA ALA A 35 -4.16 1.10 10.05
C ALA A 35 -3.09 0.92 8.96
N CYS A 36 -2.91 1.93 8.11
CA CYS A 36 -1.82 1.93 7.14
C CYS A 36 -1.01 3.22 7.20
N GLY A 37 0.22 3.11 6.68
CA GLY A 37 1.16 4.19 6.51
C GLY A 37 1.72 4.17 5.09
N ILE A 38 1.89 5.36 4.51
CA ILE A 38 2.27 5.54 3.12
C ILE A 38 3.36 6.59 3.04
N LEU A 39 4.42 6.27 2.28
CA LEU A 39 5.44 7.21 1.87
C LEU A 39 5.45 7.31 0.34
N ILE A 40 5.17 8.50 -0.19
CA ILE A 40 5.25 8.80 -1.62
C ILE A 40 6.48 9.67 -1.86
N ILE A 41 7.31 9.30 -2.84
CA ILE A 41 8.49 10.04 -3.27
C ILE A 41 8.29 10.40 -4.75
N ASP A 42 8.18 11.69 -5.06
CA ASP A 42 7.98 12.14 -6.44
C ASP A 42 9.28 12.16 -7.27
N THR A 43 9.18 12.56 -8.54
CA THR A 43 10.33 12.59 -9.46
C THR A 43 11.41 13.59 -9.06
N ASN A 44 11.08 14.58 -8.24
CA ASN A 44 12.00 15.58 -7.71
C ASN A 44 12.60 15.14 -6.36
N GLY A 45 12.23 13.96 -5.85
CA GLY A 45 12.63 13.47 -4.55
C GLY A 45 11.85 14.10 -3.39
N ARG A 46 10.76 14.83 -3.67
CA ARG A 46 9.91 15.35 -2.60
C ARG A 46 9.09 14.22 -2.00
N GLU A 47 9.06 14.19 -0.67
CA GLU A 47 8.39 13.15 0.09
C GLU A 47 7.05 13.65 0.64
N TYR A 48 6.05 12.76 0.62
CA TYR A 48 4.73 12.97 1.19
C TYR A 48 4.40 11.76 2.06
N GLU A 49 3.98 12.03 3.29
CA GLU A 49 3.64 11.00 4.28
C GLU A 49 2.14 11.04 4.58
N TYR A 50 1.50 9.88 4.53
CA TYR A 50 0.09 9.73 4.86
C TYR A 50 -0.11 8.53 5.78
N SER A 51 -1.16 8.56 6.59
CA SER A 51 -1.60 7.41 7.36
C SER A 51 -3.10 7.51 7.64
N THR A 52 -3.76 6.36 7.77
CA THR A 52 -5.17 6.32 8.15
C THR A 52 -5.50 5.08 8.96
N TYR A 53 -6.52 5.20 9.80
CA TYR A 53 -7.12 4.06 10.49
C TYR A 53 -8.12 3.39 9.54
N LEU A 54 -8.04 2.07 9.42
CA LEU A 54 -8.81 1.27 8.47
C LEU A 54 -9.99 0.54 9.13
N GLY A 55 -10.16 0.63 10.45
CA GLY A 55 -11.20 -0.12 11.16
C GLY A 55 -10.86 -1.59 11.32
N GLU A 56 -11.89 -2.44 11.46
CA GLU A 56 -11.71 -3.88 11.57
C GLU A 56 -11.61 -4.54 10.19
N LYS A 57 -10.52 -5.26 9.94
CA LYS A 57 -10.19 -5.91 8.67
C LYS A 57 -9.55 -7.26 8.89
N THR A 58 -9.65 -8.16 7.90
CA THR A 58 -8.66 -9.24 7.76
C THR A 58 -7.33 -8.66 7.26
N VAL A 59 -6.21 -9.39 7.44
CA VAL A 59 -4.90 -8.93 6.95
C VAL A 59 -4.94 -8.57 5.46
N PRO A 60 -5.42 -9.44 4.53
CA PRO A 60 -5.44 -9.06 3.11
C PRO A 60 -6.36 -7.87 2.79
N GLN A 61 -7.45 -7.68 3.55
CA GLN A 61 -8.29 -6.49 3.38
C GLN A 61 -7.54 -5.22 3.79
N ALA A 62 -6.83 -5.23 4.92
CA ALA A 62 -6.04 -4.10 5.37
C ALA A 62 -4.96 -3.71 4.34
N GLU A 63 -4.25 -4.69 3.78
CA GLU A 63 -3.25 -4.47 2.73
C GLU A 63 -3.86 -3.82 1.48
N PHE A 64 -4.97 -4.36 0.98
CA PHE A 64 -5.62 -3.82 -0.22
C PHE A 64 -6.25 -2.45 0.01
N GLU A 65 -6.83 -2.21 1.19
CA GLU A 65 -7.42 -0.91 1.51
C GLU A 65 -6.33 0.15 1.71
N GLY A 66 -5.20 -0.23 2.30
CA GLY A 66 -3.99 0.58 2.31
C GLY A 66 -3.50 0.92 0.91
N LEU A 67 -3.49 -0.05 -0.01
CA LEU A 67 -3.15 0.18 -1.42
C LEU A 67 -4.12 1.13 -2.12
N VAL A 68 -5.43 0.96 -1.94
CA VAL A 68 -6.45 1.85 -2.49
C VAL A 68 -6.23 3.28 -1.99
N PHE A 69 -6.04 3.46 -0.69
CA PHE A 69 -5.78 4.77 -0.09
C PHE A 69 -4.47 5.38 -0.63
N ALA A 70 -3.41 4.58 -0.79
CA ALA A 70 -2.14 5.03 -1.33
C ALA A 70 -2.23 5.50 -2.78
N LEU A 71 -2.92 4.76 -3.64
CA LEU A 71 -3.10 5.14 -5.05
C LEU A 71 -3.95 6.40 -5.19
N ASP A 72 -4.97 6.57 -4.35
CA ASP A 72 -5.78 7.78 -4.33
C ASP A 72 -4.94 8.99 -3.94
N LYS A 73 -4.20 8.92 -2.82
CA LYS A 73 -3.29 9.99 -2.37
C LYS A 73 -2.17 10.28 -3.36
N ALA A 74 -1.61 9.25 -3.97
CA ALA A 74 -0.60 9.40 -5.01
C ALA A 74 -1.14 10.17 -6.22
N SER A 75 -2.40 9.96 -6.60
CA SER A 75 -3.01 10.67 -7.74
C SER A 75 -3.25 12.17 -7.49
N GLU A 76 -3.19 12.62 -6.23
CA GLU A 76 -3.25 14.04 -5.86
C GLU A 76 -1.89 14.75 -6.05
N VAL A 77 -0.77 14.02 -5.97
CA VAL A 77 0.58 14.60 -5.95
C VAL A 77 1.46 14.20 -7.13
N ILE A 78 1.14 13.10 -7.83
CA ILE A 78 1.83 12.63 -9.04
C ILE A 78 0.99 12.95 -10.27
N ARG A 79 1.64 13.37 -11.37
CA ARG A 79 0.94 13.71 -12.61
C ARG A 79 0.49 12.43 -13.33
N ARG A 80 -0.67 12.52 -14.01
CA ARG A 80 -1.30 11.37 -14.69
C ARG A 80 -0.43 10.73 -15.78
N ASN A 81 0.46 11.48 -16.39
CA ASN A 81 1.36 11.04 -17.46
C ASN A 81 2.71 10.52 -16.94
N GLN A 82 2.76 10.04 -15.69
CA GLN A 82 3.97 9.48 -15.11
C GLN A 82 3.75 8.00 -14.80
N SER A 83 4.73 7.17 -15.15
CA SER A 83 4.85 5.83 -14.60
C SER A 83 5.13 5.89 -13.10
N ILE A 84 4.68 4.90 -12.32
CA ILE A 84 4.94 4.81 -10.88
C ILE A 84 5.39 3.39 -10.47
N GLU A 85 6.11 3.30 -9.36
CA GLU A 85 6.43 2.04 -8.68
C GLU A 85 5.73 1.97 -7.33
N VAL A 86 5.02 0.87 -7.08
CA VAL A 86 4.39 0.58 -5.79
C VAL A 86 5.16 -0.54 -5.12
N TRP A 87 5.48 -0.32 -3.85
CA TRP A 87 6.33 -1.17 -3.03
C TRP A 87 5.54 -1.57 -1.78
N MET A 88 5.36 -2.87 -1.58
CA MET A 88 4.65 -3.45 -0.43
C MET A 88 5.44 -4.63 0.15
N ASP A 89 5.28 -4.92 1.44
CA ASP A 89 5.80 -6.13 2.09
C ASP A 89 4.89 -7.35 1.91
N SER A 90 3.61 -7.13 1.53
CA SER A 90 2.66 -8.19 1.22
C SER A 90 2.88 -8.79 -0.17
N GLU A 91 3.73 -9.82 -0.25
CA GLU A 91 4.02 -10.55 -1.50
C GLU A 91 2.74 -11.09 -2.17
N LEU A 92 1.75 -11.50 -1.38
CA LEU A 92 0.47 -12.00 -1.90
C LEU A 92 -0.30 -10.93 -2.68
N VAL A 93 -0.38 -9.70 -2.13
CA VAL A 93 -1.05 -8.58 -2.81
C VAL A 93 -0.28 -8.16 -4.05
N VAL A 94 1.06 -8.09 -3.97
CA VAL A 94 1.92 -7.82 -5.13
C VAL A 94 1.66 -8.82 -6.26
N LYS A 95 1.65 -10.12 -5.96
CA LYS A 95 1.39 -11.18 -6.95
C LYS A 95 -0.03 -11.13 -7.53
N TRP A 96 -1.04 -10.75 -6.74
CA TRP A 96 -2.39 -10.53 -7.28
C TRP A 96 -2.44 -9.31 -8.20
N MET A 97 -1.82 -8.19 -7.84
CA MET A 97 -1.79 -6.99 -8.68
C MET A 97 -0.99 -7.18 -9.97
N ASN A 98 0.08 -7.99 -9.93
CA ASN A 98 0.83 -8.41 -11.11
C ASN A 98 0.13 -9.51 -11.93
N ARG A 99 -1.01 -10.04 -11.46
CA ARG A 99 -1.79 -11.11 -12.11
C ARG A 99 -1.05 -12.45 -12.19
N ASP A 100 -0.02 -12.65 -11.36
CA ASP A 100 0.70 -13.92 -11.25
C ASP A 100 -0.22 -15.04 -10.72
N TYR A 101 -1.20 -14.66 -9.88
CA TYR A 101 -2.24 -15.56 -9.38
C TYR A 101 -3.64 -15.03 -9.65
N ARG A 102 -4.57 -15.96 -9.94
CA ARG A 102 -5.99 -15.64 -10.04
C ARG A 102 -6.55 -15.31 -8.64
N LEU A 103 -7.12 -14.12 -8.48
CA LEU A 103 -7.88 -13.77 -7.28
C LEU A 103 -9.17 -14.61 -7.21
N LYS A 104 -9.27 -15.49 -6.19
CA LYS A 104 -10.44 -16.34 -5.94
C LYS A 104 -11.29 -15.89 -4.75
N LYS A 105 -10.87 -14.84 -4.02
CA LYS A 105 -11.55 -14.37 -2.81
C LYS A 105 -12.58 -13.29 -3.15
N GLU A 106 -13.86 -13.64 -3.11
CA GLU A 106 -14.95 -12.72 -3.47
C GLU A 106 -14.96 -11.44 -2.63
N HIS A 107 -14.70 -11.54 -1.33
CA HIS A 107 -14.64 -10.38 -0.43
C HIS A 107 -13.45 -9.43 -0.66
N ILE A 108 -12.43 -9.86 -1.42
CA ILE A 108 -11.29 -9.02 -1.80
C ILE A 108 -11.49 -8.38 -3.18
N LYS A 109 -12.33 -8.99 -4.03
CA LYS A 109 -12.54 -8.55 -5.41
C LYS A 109 -12.91 -7.06 -5.51
N PRO A 110 -13.81 -6.48 -4.69
CA PRO A 110 -14.12 -5.06 -4.77
C PRO A 110 -12.91 -4.14 -4.55
N LEU A 111 -12.04 -4.49 -3.60
CA LEU A 111 -10.83 -3.71 -3.32
C LEU A 111 -9.80 -3.84 -4.44
N PHE A 112 -9.64 -5.06 -4.98
CA PHE A 112 -8.79 -5.31 -6.13
C PHE A 112 -9.26 -4.52 -7.35
N ASP A 113 -10.56 -4.55 -7.66
CA ASP A 113 -11.13 -3.79 -8.77
C ASP A 113 -10.91 -2.29 -8.57
N LYS A 114 -11.10 -1.78 -7.35
CA LYS A 114 -10.85 -0.36 -7.02
C LYS A 114 -9.39 0.03 -7.17
N ALA A 115 -8.46 -0.82 -6.74
CA ALA A 115 -7.02 -0.58 -6.92
C ALA A 115 -6.66 -0.53 -8.41
N ASN A 116 -7.25 -1.40 -9.25
CA ASN A 116 -7.05 -1.37 -10.70
C ASN A 116 -7.64 -0.10 -11.34
N GLU A 117 -8.83 0.35 -10.90
CA GLU A 117 -9.42 1.61 -11.36
C GLU A 117 -8.49 2.80 -11.06
N LEU A 118 -7.99 2.89 -9.83
CA LEU A 118 -7.07 3.96 -9.42
C LEU A 118 -5.72 3.88 -10.15
N ALA A 119 -5.23 2.67 -10.45
CA ALA A 119 -4.01 2.47 -11.22
C ALA A 119 -4.09 3.08 -12.63
N GLN A 120 -5.28 3.18 -13.22
CA GLN A 120 -5.49 3.83 -14.53
C GLN A 120 -5.30 5.36 -14.50
N ARG A 121 -5.10 5.95 -13.33
CA ARG A 121 -4.77 7.39 -13.21
C ARG A 121 -3.32 7.70 -13.58
N PHE A 122 -2.47 6.69 -13.77
CA PHE A 122 -1.06 6.81 -14.10
C PHE A 122 -0.76 6.27 -15.50
N GLU A 123 0.38 6.63 -16.09
CA GLU A 123 0.78 6.14 -17.42
C GLU A 123 1.01 4.62 -17.39
N SER A 124 1.69 4.16 -16.34
CA SER A 124 1.90 2.74 -16.07
C SER A 124 2.23 2.53 -14.60
N ILE A 125 1.91 1.37 -14.06
CA ILE A 125 2.22 0.99 -12.69
C ILE A 125 3.04 -0.30 -12.67
N LYS A 126 3.98 -0.40 -11.75
CA LYS A 126 4.67 -1.67 -11.43
C LYS A 126 4.58 -1.94 -9.94
N PHE A 127 4.26 -3.17 -9.57
CA PHE A 127 4.18 -3.60 -8.18
C PHE A 127 5.39 -4.46 -7.82
N PHE A 128 6.04 -4.12 -6.72
CA PHE A 128 7.23 -4.80 -6.22
C PHE A 128 7.05 -5.19 -4.77
N HIS A 129 7.55 -6.37 -4.45
CA HIS A 129 7.73 -6.80 -3.07
C HIS A 129 9.05 -6.25 -2.52
N HIS A 130 9.04 -5.78 -1.27
CA HIS A 130 10.27 -5.47 -0.53
C HIS A 130 10.29 -6.16 0.83
N LEU A 131 11.49 -6.31 1.36
CA LEU A 131 11.69 -6.74 2.74
C LEU A 131 11.29 -5.61 3.71
N ARG A 132 10.78 -5.98 4.88
CA ARG A 132 10.37 -5.05 5.93
C ARG A 132 11.53 -4.23 6.49
N GLU A 133 12.75 -4.78 6.41
CA GLU A 133 13.94 -4.19 7.01
C GLU A 133 14.50 -3.00 6.22
N THR A 134 14.00 -2.76 4.99
CA THR A 134 14.47 -1.65 4.16
C THR A 134 14.16 -0.30 4.81
N ARG A 135 15.01 0.70 4.56
CA ARG A 135 14.89 2.03 5.17
C ARG A 135 13.53 2.68 4.90
N LEU A 136 12.98 2.53 3.70
CA LEU A 136 11.69 3.13 3.33
C LEU A 136 10.51 2.35 3.91
N ALA A 137 10.56 1.02 3.93
CA ALA A 137 9.54 0.18 4.53
C ALA A 137 9.35 0.51 6.02
N LYS A 138 10.46 0.61 6.77
CA LYS A 138 10.44 1.01 8.19
C LYS A 138 9.76 2.35 8.45
N ARG A 139 9.82 3.28 7.48
CA ARG A 139 9.13 4.58 7.61
C ARG A 139 7.62 4.43 7.42
N ALA A 140 7.19 3.68 6.40
CA ALA A 140 5.77 3.39 6.18
C ALA A 140 5.17 2.61 7.37
N ASP A 141 5.87 1.59 7.87
CA ASP A 141 5.48 0.84 9.07
C ASP A 141 5.36 1.75 10.30
N LYS A 142 6.32 2.65 10.54
CA LYS A 142 6.24 3.62 11.64
C LYS A 142 5.01 4.53 11.52
N LEU A 143 4.65 4.98 10.31
CA LEU A 143 3.44 5.76 10.08
C LEU A 143 2.17 4.95 10.38
N ALA A 144 2.13 3.68 9.97
CA ALA A 144 1.02 2.77 10.24
C ALA A 144 0.85 2.53 11.75
N GLN A 145 1.94 2.23 12.45
CA GLN A 145 1.95 2.00 13.89
C GLN A 145 1.54 3.25 14.68
N ALA A 146 2.10 4.41 14.35
CA ALA A 146 1.73 5.67 14.99
C ALA A 146 0.23 5.96 14.84
N LYS A 147 -0.33 5.75 13.63
CA LYS A 147 -1.77 5.95 13.39
C LYS A 147 -2.64 4.94 14.12
N PHE A 148 -2.19 3.69 14.18
CA PHE A 148 -2.85 2.66 14.97
C PHE A 148 -2.92 3.05 16.45
N GLU A 149 -1.80 3.50 17.02
CA GLU A 149 -1.72 3.91 18.42
C GLU A 149 -2.56 5.15 18.69
N GLU A 150 -2.52 6.17 17.83
CA GLU A 150 -3.34 7.38 17.94
C GLU A 150 -4.83 7.05 18.08
N HIS A 151 -5.34 6.11 17.29
CA HIS A 151 -6.76 5.74 17.31
C HIS A 151 -7.14 4.80 18.48
N ASN A 152 -6.16 4.14 19.10
CA ASN A 152 -6.39 3.15 20.15
C ASN A 152 -5.93 3.60 21.55
N LYS A 153 -5.52 4.87 21.69
CA LYS A 153 -5.41 5.56 22.98
C LYS A 153 -6.79 5.91 23.51
#